data_AF-A0A1Y1MXM0-F1
#
_entry.id   AF-A0A1Y1MXM0-F1
#
_cell.length_a   1.000
_cell.length_b   1.000
_cell.length_c   1.000
_cell.angle_alpha   90.00
_cell.angle_beta   90.00
_cell.angle_gamma   90.00
#
_symmetry.space_group_name_H-M   'P 1'
#
loop_
_entity.id
_entity.type
_entity.pdbx_description
1 polymer ?
#
loop_
_entity_poly.entity_id
_entity_poly.type
_entity_poly.pdbx_seq_one_letter_code
_entity_poly.pdbx_strand_id
1 'polypeptide(L)'
;MENCFRPDNTYNAYIESELLKGMCLEKRVFYRAISGLHASINIHLCANFLKLESGGISLASPKGEWGPNVDEFNRRFSSSKTKGEGANWLANLYFLYLLELRALAKAAEYLRKEPFYTGDEAQDWDTQLAVQDLLNVITKFPDHFNESIMFSGGQEMKKLKKEFKEHFRNITRIMDCVGCDKCKLWGKLQIQGLGTALKILFDHDTSWPKAISQKRVFNLERSEIVSLINSVGRLSTSIYELDEFRQLSR
;
A
#
# COMPACT_ATOMS: atom_id res chain seq x y z
N MET A 1 10.91 -14.98 6.92
CA MET A 1 11.35 -13.57 6.87
C MET A 1 11.82 -13.28 5.45
N GLU A 2 10.96 -12.78 4.56
CA GLU A 2 11.34 -12.47 3.16
C GLU A 2 12.14 -11.19 3.01
N ASN A 3 12.25 -10.43 4.08
CA ASN A 3 13.22 -9.35 4.19
C ASN A 3 14.60 -10.00 4.46
N CYS A 4 15.20 -10.62 3.45
CA CYS A 4 16.62 -11.03 3.43
C CYS A 4 17.57 -9.82 3.38
N PHE A 5 17.18 -8.76 4.10
CA PHE A 5 17.84 -7.47 4.20
C PHE A 5 18.05 -7.09 5.67
N ARG A 6 18.01 -8.06 6.59
CA ARG A 6 18.47 -7.83 7.96
C ARG A 6 19.97 -7.56 7.92
N PRO A 7 20.46 -6.48 8.57
CA PRO A 7 21.87 -6.39 8.94
C PRO A 7 22.22 -7.65 9.75
N ASP A 8 23.38 -8.24 9.47
CA ASP A 8 23.86 -9.41 10.21
C ASP A 8 23.80 -9.13 11.73
N ASN A 9 23.38 -10.12 12.52
CA ASN A 9 23.22 -10.09 13.99
C ASN A 9 22.01 -9.35 14.60
N THR A 10 20.89 -9.17 13.88
CA THR A 10 19.68 -8.58 14.49
C THR A 10 18.62 -9.64 14.85
N TYR A 11 18.38 -9.87 16.16
CA TYR A 11 17.39 -10.84 16.69
C TYR A 11 16.01 -10.24 17.02
N ASN A 12 15.83 -8.93 16.88
CA ASN A 12 14.56 -8.27 17.24
C ASN A 12 13.41 -8.66 16.29
N ALA A 13 12.17 -8.58 16.80
CA ALA A 13 10.95 -8.91 16.05
C ALA A 13 10.70 -7.93 14.87
N TYR A 14 11.24 -6.71 14.96
CA TYR A 14 11.21 -5.68 13.92
C TYR A 14 12.60 -5.05 13.74
N ILE A 15 12.81 -4.36 12.62
CA ILE A 15 14.05 -3.61 12.36
C ILE A 15 13.84 -2.19 12.90
N GLU A 16 14.70 -1.78 13.84
CA GLU A 16 14.73 -0.43 14.41
C GLU A 16 15.12 0.61 13.35
N SER A 17 14.55 1.80 13.43
CA SER A 17 14.70 2.82 12.38
C SER A 17 16.14 3.31 12.22
N GLU A 18 16.94 3.27 13.29
CA GLU A 18 18.37 3.61 13.26
C GLU A 18 19.19 2.65 12.39
N LEU A 19 18.82 1.36 12.35
CA LEU A 19 19.52 0.35 11.54
C LEU A 19 19.26 0.52 10.03
N LEU A 20 18.21 1.26 9.64
CA LEU A 20 17.89 1.55 8.24
C LEU A 20 18.92 2.48 7.57
N LYS A 21 19.67 3.25 8.35
CA LYS A 21 20.68 4.19 7.83
C LYS A 21 21.85 3.45 7.16
N GLY A 22 22.19 2.25 7.62
CA GLY A 22 23.24 1.40 7.05
C GLY A 22 22.83 0.56 5.84
N MET A 23 21.54 0.60 5.45
CA MET A 23 21.02 -0.19 4.33
C MET A 23 21.05 0.59 3.01
N CYS A 24 21.23 -0.13 1.89
CA CYS A 24 21.07 0.41 0.53
C CYS A 24 19.67 1.03 0.35
N LEU A 25 19.54 2.02 -0.54
CA LEU A 25 18.32 2.80 -0.76
C LEU A 25 17.12 1.90 -1.10
N GLU A 26 17.37 0.90 -1.93
CA GLU A 26 16.44 -0.11 -2.42
C GLU A 26 15.79 -0.89 -1.29
N LYS A 27 16.64 -1.41 -0.41
CA LYS A 27 16.24 -2.19 0.76
C LYS A 27 15.45 -1.33 1.73
N ARG A 28 15.87 -0.06 1.90
CA ARG A 28 15.16 0.91 2.74
C ARG A 28 13.76 1.18 2.19
N VAL A 29 13.62 1.36 0.88
CA VAL A 29 12.31 1.62 0.27
C VAL A 29 11.41 0.39 0.39
N PHE A 30 11.91 -0.80 0.09
CA PHE A 30 11.13 -2.03 0.27
C PHE A 30 10.69 -2.19 1.73
N TYR A 31 11.59 -1.99 2.69
CA TYR A 31 11.24 -2.00 4.12
C TYR A 31 10.15 -0.98 4.44
N ARG A 32 10.28 0.27 4.01
CA ARG A 32 9.30 1.33 4.30
C ARG A 32 7.95 1.02 3.67
N ALA A 33 7.92 0.47 2.45
CA ALA A 33 6.69 0.05 1.79
C ALA A 33 5.99 -1.07 2.57
N ILE A 34 6.71 -2.14 2.94
CA ILE A 34 6.12 -3.25 3.72
C ILE A 34 5.73 -2.79 5.14
N SER A 35 6.53 -1.93 5.77
CA SER A 35 6.23 -1.33 7.08
C SER A 35 4.98 -0.47 7.03
N GLY A 36 4.82 0.36 5.99
CA GLY A 36 3.62 1.17 5.77
C GLY A 36 2.38 0.31 5.53
N LEU A 37 2.51 -0.78 4.79
CA LEU A 37 1.43 -1.74 4.59
C LEU A 37 1.00 -2.40 5.91
N HIS A 38 1.97 -2.84 6.72
CA HIS A 38 1.71 -3.41 8.03
C HIS A 38 1.06 -2.39 8.98
N ALA A 39 1.53 -1.13 8.97
CA ALA A 39 0.90 -0.05 9.71
C ALA A 39 -0.56 0.16 9.27
N SER A 40 -0.83 0.14 7.97
CA SER A 40 -2.18 0.27 7.41
C SER A 40 -3.13 -0.83 7.91
N ILE A 41 -2.69 -2.10 7.86
CA ILE A 41 -3.48 -3.24 8.36
C ILE A 41 -3.79 -3.07 9.85
N ASN A 42 -2.79 -2.68 10.63
CA ASN A 42 -2.97 -2.46 12.08
C ASN A 42 -3.97 -1.33 12.35
N ILE A 43 -3.93 -0.23 11.60
CA ILE A 43 -4.89 0.88 11.75
C ILE A 43 -6.31 0.39 11.46
N HIS A 44 -6.53 -0.39 10.41
CA HIS A 44 -7.86 -0.92 10.11
C HIS A 44 -8.39 -1.84 11.21
N LEU A 45 -7.52 -2.66 11.79
CA LEU A 45 -7.88 -3.52 12.91
C LEU A 45 -8.26 -2.68 14.14
N CYS A 46 -7.54 -1.59 14.41
CA CYS A 46 -7.87 -0.67 15.50
C CYS A 46 -9.18 0.07 15.25
N ALA A 47 -9.42 0.55 14.02
CA ALA A 47 -10.61 1.31 13.65
C ALA A 47 -11.87 0.45 13.62
N ASN A 48 -11.75 -0.80 13.14
CA ASN A 48 -12.83 -1.78 13.10
C ASN A 48 -12.50 -2.92 14.07
N PHE A 49 -12.51 -2.60 15.36
CA PHE A 49 -12.24 -3.56 16.42
C PHE A 49 -13.54 -4.12 16.98
N LEU A 50 -13.59 -5.43 17.24
CA LEU A 50 -14.72 -6.08 17.89
C LEU A 50 -14.71 -5.77 19.39
N LYS A 51 -15.65 -4.93 19.84
CA LYS A 51 -15.88 -4.64 21.26
C LYS A 51 -16.74 -5.76 21.83
N LEU A 52 -16.16 -6.59 22.69
CA LEU A 52 -16.92 -7.52 23.52
C LEU A 52 -17.25 -6.83 24.84
N GLU A 53 -18.53 -6.78 25.20
CA GLU A 53 -18.94 -6.40 26.56
C GLU A 53 -18.39 -7.43 27.57
N SER A 54 -18.14 -6.99 28.80
CA SER A 54 -17.46 -7.76 29.86
C SER A 54 -18.19 -9.04 30.32
N GLY A 55 -19.30 -9.42 29.68
CA GLY A 55 -20.05 -10.67 29.90
C GLY A 55 -20.09 -11.62 28.69
N GLY A 56 -19.39 -11.32 27.59
CA GLY A 56 -19.41 -12.13 26.36
C GLY A 56 -20.40 -11.61 25.31
N ILE A 57 -20.82 -12.50 24.40
CA ILE A 57 -21.80 -12.17 23.34
C ILE A 57 -23.15 -11.91 24.02
N SER A 58 -23.54 -10.62 24.14
CA SER A 58 -24.87 -10.25 24.60
C SER A 58 -25.93 -10.79 23.64
N LEU A 59 -27.04 -11.33 24.17
CA LEU A 59 -28.20 -11.79 23.38
C LEU A 59 -28.80 -10.68 22.49
N ALA A 60 -28.53 -9.41 22.82
CA ALA A 60 -28.93 -8.25 22.04
C ALA A 60 -28.04 -7.98 20.81
N SER A 61 -26.78 -8.45 20.84
CA SER A 61 -25.78 -8.21 19.80
C SER A 61 -25.01 -9.50 19.48
N PRO A 62 -25.64 -10.50 18.83
CA PRO A 62 -25.03 -11.80 18.54
C PRO A 62 -23.78 -11.74 17.65
N LYS A 63 -23.55 -10.61 16.96
CA LYS A 63 -22.37 -10.35 16.11
C LYS A 63 -21.31 -9.44 16.76
N GLY A 64 -21.57 -8.97 17.98
CA GLY A 64 -20.80 -7.95 18.70
C GLY A 64 -20.82 -6.58 18.02
N GLU A 65 -20.39 -5.56 18.76
CA GLU A 65 -20.29 -4.20 18.26
C GLU A 65 -18.89 -3.95 17.68
N TRP A 66 -18.82 -3.37 16.49
CA TRP A 66 -17.57 -3.03 15.83
C TRP A 66 -17.34 -1.53 15.88
N GLY A 67 -16.13 -1.11 16.20
CA GLY A 67 -15.79 0.31 16.18
C GLY A 67 -14.37 0.60 16.64
N PRO A 68 -14.01 1.89 16.77
CA PRO A 68 -12.65 2.29 17.08
C PRO A 68 -12.26 1.86 18.49
N ASN A 69 -11.05 1.32 18.62
CA ASN A 69 -10.41 0.96 19.88
C ASN A 69 -9.11 1.78 20.07
N VAL A 70 -9.23 2.86 20.84
CA VAL A 70 -8.15 3.80 21.13
C VAL A 70 -7.01 3.15 21.92
N ASP A 71 -7.32 2.23 22.84
CA ASP A 71 -6.30 1.53 23.65
C ASP A 71 -5.44 0.62 22.78
N GLU A 72 -6.04 -0.12 21.86
CA GLU A 72 -5.32 -0.97 20.93
C GLU A 72 -4.48 -0.14 19.95
N PHE A 73 -5.01 1.01 19.50
CA PHE A 73 -4.24 1.97 18.71
C PHE A 73 -3.02 2.49 19.47
N ASN A 74 -3.21 2.96 20.71
CA ASN A 74 -2.14 3.45 21.58
C ASN A 74 -1.11 2.36 21.88
N ARG A 75 -1.53 1.12 22.13
CA ARG A 75 -0.62 -0.01 22.34
C ARG A 75 0.31 -0.23 21.15
N ARG A 76 -0.17 0.00 19.93
CA ARG A 76 0.57 -0.25 18.68
C ARG A 76 1.37 0.95 18.17
N PHE A 77 0.96 2.18 18.46
CA PHE A 77 1.55 3.37 17.85
C PHE A 77 2.03 4.44 18.83
N SER A 78 1.69 4.35 20.13
CA SER A 78 2.13 5.38 21.09
C SER A 78 3.63 5.30 21.36
N SER A 79 4.26 6.47 21.43
CA SER A 79 5.72 6.58 21.67
C SER A 79 6.17 5.84 22.93
N SER A 80 5.37 5.88 24.01
CA SER A 80 5.68 5.24 25.28
C SER A 80 5.68 3.70 25.20
N LYS A 81 4.78 3.11 24.40
CA LYS A 81 4.68 1.65 24.25
C LYS A 81 5.61 1.09 23.18
N THR A 82 5.99 1.91 22.20
CA THR A 82 6.81 1.48 21.05
C THR A 82 8.25 2.00 21.08
N LYS A 83 8.70 2.63 22.17
CA LYS A 83 10.01 3.29 22.25
C LYS A 83 10.25 4.29 21.10
N GLY A 84 9.21 5.05 20.72
CA GLY A 84 9.27 6.02 19.63
C GLY A 84 9.08 5.47 18.20
N GLU A 85 9.09 4.15 17.99
CA GLU A 85 9.00 3.58 16.63
C GLU A 85 7.64 3.73 15.96
N GLY A 86 6.56 3.88 16.72
CA GLY A 86 5.21 4.09 16.19
C GLY A 86 5.14 5.28 15.23
N ALA A 87 5.83 6.38 15.55
CA ALA A 87 5.90 7.54 14.67
C ALA A 87 6.58 7.22 13.33
N ASN A 88 7.63 6.38 13.34
CA ASN A 88 8.32 5.93 12.14
C ASN A 88 7.42 5.02 11.28
N TRP A 89 6.65 4.13 11.90
CA TRP A 89 5.70 3.28 11.17
C TRP A 89 4.57 4.09 10.54
N LEU A 90 4.07 5.12 11.24
CA LEU A 90 3.11 6.06 10.66
C LEU A 90 3.72 6.87 9.51
N ALA A 91 4.97 7.33 9.63
CA ALA A 91 5.67 7.98 8.52
C ALA A 91 5.84 7.04 7.31
N ASN A 92 6.02 5.74 7.54
CA ASN A 92 6.08 4.73 6.48
C ASN A 92 4.74 4.48 5.80
N LEU A 93 3.61 4.63 6.51
CA LEU A 93 2.27 4.63 5.91
C LEU A 93 2.14 5.77 4.88
N TYR A 94 2.48 7.01 5.27
CA TYR A 94 2.43 8.16 4.35
C TYR A 94 3.39 7.98 3.17
N PHE A 95 4.58 7.42 3.41
CA PHE A 95 5.52 7.08 2.34
C PHE A 95 4.92 6.12 1.32
N LEU A 96 4.30 5.03 1.78
CA LEU A 96 3.66 4.06 0.90
C LEU A 96 2.48 4.70 0.14
N TYR A 97 1.65 5.51 0.83
CA TYR A 97 0.55 6.22 0.18
C TYR A 97 1.05 7.12 -0.95
N LEU A 98 2.08 7.94 -0.71
CA LEU A 98 2.65 8.82 -1.73
C LEU A 98 3.31 8.05 -2.88
N LEU A 99 3.91 6.89 -2.61
CA LEU A 99 4.48 6.01 -3.62
C LEU A 99 3.41 5.49 -4.58
N GLU A 100 2.30 4.96 -4.06
CA GLU A 100 1.20 4.46 -4.89
C GLU A 100 0.42 5.59 -5.57
N LEU A 101 0.26 6.73 -4.89
CA LEU A 101 -0.35 7.94 -5.46
C LEU A 101 0.44 8.46 -6.66
N ARG A 102 1.78 8.43 -6.58
CA ARG A 102 2.65 8.78 -7.71
C ARG A 102 2.48 7.80 -8.87
N ALA A 103 2.38 6.51 -8.59
CA ALA A 103 2.15 5.51 -9.62
C ALA A 103 0.83 5.75 -10.36
N LEU A 104 -0.26 6.07 -9.64
CA LEU A 104 -1.53 6.46 -10.25
C LEU A 104 -1.41 7.74 -11.11
N ALA A 105 -0.71 8.76 -10.60
CA ALA A 105 -0.47 9.99 -11.36
C ALA A 105 0.26 9.71 -12.68
N LYS A 106 1.28 8.85 -12.64
CA LYS A 106 2.06 8.45 -13.83
C LYS A 106 1.26 7.60 -14.82
N ALA A 107 0.33 6.77 -14.34
CA ALA A 107 -0.55 5.95 -15.17
C ALA A 107 -1.84 6.67 -15.62
N ALA A 108 -2.03 7.95 -15.28
CA ALA A 108 -3.30 8.65 -15.50
C ALA A 108 -3.76 8.62 -16.97
N GLU A 109 -2.87 8.90 -17.93
CA GLU A 109 -3.22 8.88 -19.36
C GLU A 109 -3.59 7.50 -19.88
N TYR A 110 -3.02 6.44 -19.30
CA TYR A 110 -3.37 5.06 -19.60
C TYR A 110 -4.76 4.73 -19.06
N LEU A 111 -4.99 5.01 -17.77
CA LEU A 111 -6.22 4.67 -17.07
C LEU A 111 -7.43 5.44 -17.61
N ARG A 112 -7.24 6.67 -18.13
CA ARG A 112 -8.32 7.42 -18.80
C ARG A 112 -8.82 6.75 -20.08
N LYS A 113 -8.04 5.88 -20.70
CA LYS A 113 -8.40 5.18 -21.95
C LYS A 113 -8.86 3.74 -21.72
N GLU A 114 -8.84 3.27 -20.47
CA GLU A 114 -9.23 1.89 -20.13
C GLU A 114 -10.76 1.76 -20.17
N PRO A 115 -11.35 0.81 -20.92
CA PRO A 115 -12.80 0.76 -21.13
C PRO A 115 -13.62 0.16 -19.97
N PHE A 116 -13.06 -0.01 -18.76
CA PHE A 116 -13.68 -0.55 -17.52
C PHE A 116 -14.85 -1.56 -17.64
N TYR A 117 -14.84 -2.43 -18.65
CA TYR A 117 -16.03 -3.20 -19.07
C TYR A 117 -16.55 -4.21 -18.03
N THR A 118 -17.80 -4.08 -17.60
CA THR A 118 -18.49 -5.00 -16.69
C THR A 118 -19.62 -5.78 -17.37
N GLY A 119 -20.04 -5.34 -18.56
CA GLY A 119 -21.22 -5.85 -19.26
C GLY A 119 -22.49 -5.03 -18.99
N ASP A 120 -22.40 -3.99 -18.15
CA ASP A 120 -23.45 -3.00 -17.91
C ASP A 120 -22.93 -1.61 -18.32
N GLU A 121 -23.48 -1.06 -19.40
CA GLU A 121 -23.02 0.22 -19.97
C GLU A 121 -23.14 1.40 -18.99
N ALA A 122 -24.14 1.38 -18.10
CA ALA A 122 -24.32 2.45 -17.12
C ALA A 122 -23.22 2.39 -16.05
N GLN A 123 -22.91 1.19 -15.54
CA GLN A 123 -21.83 1.00 -14.55
C GLN A 123 -20.45 1.28 -15.14
N ASP A 124 -20.23 0.93 -16.41
CA ASP A 124 -18.98 1.20 -17.12
C ASP A 124 -18.75 2.71 -17.26
N TRP A 125 -19.81 3.45 -17.60
CA TRP A 125 -19.77 4.91 -17.67
C TRP A 125 -19.52 5.57 -16.31
N ASP A 126 -20.23 5.15 -15.27
CA ASP A 126 -20.05 5.68 -13.91
C ASP A 126 -18.64 5.41 -13.38
N THR A 127 -18.11 4.21 -13.63
CA THR A 127 -16.74 3.83 -13.25
C THR A 127 -15.71 4.70 -13.97
N GLN A 128 -15.88 4.90 -15.28
CA GLN A 128 -15.01 5.74 -16.09
C GLN A 128 -14.97 7.18 -15.54
N LEU A 129 -16.13 7.76 -15.24
CA LEU A 129 -16.23 9.11 -14.67
C LEU A 129 -15.55 9.19 -13.29
N ALA A 130 -15.84 8.25 -12.39
CA ALA A 130 -15.25 8.23 -11.05
C ALA A 130 -13.72 8.11 -11.08
N VAL A 131 -13.19 7.27 -11.97
CA VAL A 131 -11.73 7.15 -12.18
C VAL A 131 -11.17 8.45 -12.74
N GLN A 132 -11.85 9.10 -13.69
CA GLN A 132 -11.38 10.36 -14.26
C GLN A 132 -11.31 11.48 -13.22
N ASP A 133 -12.32 11.59 -12.35
CA ASP A 133 -12.36 12.56 -11.25
C ASP A 133 -11.25 12.30 -10.23
N LEU A 134 -11.06 11.04 -9.83
CA LEU A 134 -9.97 10.63 -8.96
C LEU A 134 -8.61 11.03 -9.56
N LEU A 135 -8.36 10.73 -10.83
CA LEU A 135 -7.11 11.09 -11.51
C LEU A 135 -6.92 12.60 -11.62
N ASN A 136 -7.99 13.37 -11.81
CA ASN A 136 -7.92 14.84 -11.82
C ASN A 136 -7.49 15.41 -10.47
N VAL A 137 -7.95 14.84 -9.36
CA VAL A 137 -7.48 15.22 -8.01
C VAL A 137 -6.02 14.84 -7.83
N ILE A 138 -5.65 13.60 -8.18
CA ILE A 138 -4.29 13.08 -8.00
C ILE A 138 -3.25 13.87 -8.78
N THR A 139 -3.54 14.21 -10.04
CA THR A 139 -2.61 14.93 -10.93
C THR A 139 -2.39 16.39 -10.53
N LYS A 140 -3.34 17.01 -9.82
CA LYS A 140 -3.21 18.39 -9.29
C LYS A 140 -2.37 18.47 -8.02
N PHE A 141 -2.16 17.36 -7.33
CA PHE A 141 -1.36 17.34 -6.10
C PHE A 141 0.11 17.66 -6.42
N PRO A 142 0.72 18.70 -5.80
CA PRO A 142 2.06 19.17 -6.20
C PRO A 142 3.20 18.33 -5.62
N ASP A 143 2.98 17.69 -4.47
CA ASP A 143 4.04 17.07 -3.65
C ASP A 143 4.19 15.57 -3.93
N HIS A 144 4.20 15.16 -5.20
CA HIS A 144 4.45 13.75 -5.47
C HIS A 144 5.90 13.35 -5.15
N PHE A 145 6.07 12.07 -4.80
CA PHE A 145 7.37 11.45 -4.60
C PHE A 145 8.30 11.68 -5.82
N ASN A 146 9.48 12.27 -5.60
CA ASN A 146 10.46 12.49 -6.66
C ASN A 146 11.12 11.17 -7.07
N GLU A 147 10.64 10.59 -8.17
CA GLU A 147 11.13 9.31 -8.65
C GLU A 147 12.56 9.35 -9.14
N SER A 148 13.04 10.47 -9.66
CA SER A 148 14.36 10.56 -10.29
C SER A 148 15.50 10.22 -9.33
N ILE A 149 15.27 10.32 -8.02
CA ILE A 149 16.22 9.96 -6.96
C ILE A 149 16.31 8.44 -6.77
N MET A 150 15.19 7.74 -6.95
CA MET A 150 15.09 6.30 -6.68
C MET A 150 15.10 5.46 -7.95
N PHE A 151 14.63 6.06 -9.05
CA PHE A 151 14.33 5.41 -10.29
C PHE A 151 15.08 6.10 -11.47
N SER A 152 16.38 6.36 -11.35
CA SER A 152 17.16 7.14 -12.33
C SER A 152 17.53 6.42 -13.65
N GLY A 153 16.94 5.27 -13.96
CA GLY A 153 17.33 4.40 -15.08
C GLY A 153 18.64 3.62 -14.85
N GLY A 154 19.05 2.79 -15.82
CA GLY A 154 20.35 2.07 -15.80
C GLY A 154 20.29 0.56 -15.49
N GLN A 155 21.47 -0.05 -15.27
CA GLN A 155 21.61 -1.49 -14.99
C GLN A 155 21.20 -1.86 -13.56
N GLU A 156 21.47 -0.98 -12.60
CA GLU A 156 21.05 -1.12 -11.20
C GLU A 156 19.52 -1.17 -11.08
N MET A 157 18.82 -0.33 -11.86
CA MET A 157 17.36 -0.37 -11.95
C MET A 157 16.81 -1.74 -12.39
N LYS A 158 17.40 -2.33 -13.43
CA LYS A 158 16.93 -3.60 -13.98
C LYS A 158 17.12 -4.72 -12.96
N LYS A 159 18.25 -4.68 -12.23
CA LYS A 159 18.52 -5.58 -11.10
C LYS A 159 17.49 -5.37 -10.00
N LEU A 160 17.24 -4.13 -9.62
CA LEU A 160 16.27 -3.76 -8.59
C LEU A 160 14.85 -4.23 -8.92
N LYS A 161 14.37 -3.95 -10.15
CA LYS A 161 13.07 -4.41 -10.65
C LYS A 161 12.94 -5.94 -10.56
N LYS A 162 14.02 -6.68 -10.86
CA LYS A 162 14.03 -8.14 -10.75
C LYS A 162 13.94 -8.60 -9.30
N GLU A 163 14.72 -8.00 -8.40
CA GLU A 163 14.72 -8.31 -6.96
C GLU A 163 13.33 -8.04 -6.35
N PHE A 164 12.73 -6.86 -6.61
CA PHE A 164 11.37 -6.57 -6.16
C PHE A 164 10.36 -7.60 -6.64
N LYS A 165 10.43 -7.99 -7.93
CA LYS A 165 9.53 -9.00 -8.49
C LYS A 165 9.67 -10.35 -7.81
N GLU A 166 10.89 -10.76 -7.46
CA GLU A 166 11.15 -12.00 -6.73
C GLU A 166 10.60 -11.91 -5.29
N HIS A 167 10.85 -10.80 -4.59
CA HIS A 167 10.30 -10.59 -3.25
C HIS A 167 8.78 -10.58 -3.21
N PHE A 168 8.10 -9.91 -4.16
CA PHE A 168 6.64 -9.93 -4.21
C PHE A 168 6.09 -11.33 -4.47
N ARG A 169 6.71 -12.12 -5.35
CA ARG A 169 6.31 -13.52 -5.56
C ARG A 169 6.43 -14.34 -4.28
N ASN A 170 7.50 -14.15 -3.53
CA ASN A 170 7.68 -14.86 -2.28
C ASN A 170 6.71 -14.39 -1.20
N ILE A 171 6.46 -13.08 -1.07
CA ILE A 171 5.45 -12.56 -0.15
C ILE A 171 4.07 -13.13 -0.49
N THR A 172 3.69 -13.18 -1.77
CA THR A 172 2.43 -13.79 -2.20
C THR A 172 2.33 -15.26 -1.79
N ARG A 173 3.43 -16.03 -1.87
CA ARG A 173 3.48 -17.41 -1.35
C ARG A 173 3.34 -17.47 0.18
N ILE A 174 3.92 -16.52 0.91
CA ILE A 174 3.72 -16.43 2.37
C ILE A 174 2.26 -16.12 2.69
N MET A 175 1.59 -15.27 1.91
CA MET A 175 0.17 -14.99 2.10
C MET A 175 -0.70 -16.25 1.93
N ASP A 176 -0.22 -17.29 1.23
CA ASP A 176 -0.93 -18.56 1.16
C ASP A 176 -0.95 -19.34 2.48
N CYS A 177 0.01 -19.09 3.36
CA CYS A 177 0.10 -19.67 4.71
C CYS A 177 -0.76 -18.95 5.75
N VAL A 178 -1.43 -17.84 5.40
CA VAL A 178 -2.26 -17.08 6.33
C VAL A 178 -3.63 -17.77 6.49
N GLY A 179 -3.94 -18.23 7.70
CA GLY A 179 -5.18 -18.97 7.99
C GLY A 179 -6.45 -18.11 8.07
N CYS A 180 -6.32 -16.78 8.15
CA CYS A 180 -7.46 -15.85 8.11
C CYS A 180 -7.79 -15.48 6.66
N ASP A 181 -8.96 -15.88 6.16
CA ASP A 181 -9.36 -15.68 4.75
C ASP A 181 -9.43 -14.21 4.36
N LYS A 182 -10.04 -13.35 5.19
CA LYS A 182 -10.09 -11.90 4.94
C LYS A 182 -8.68 -11.30 4.92
N CYS A 183 -7.82 -11.71 5.84
CA CYS A 183 -6.44 -11.24 5.93
C CYS A 183 -5.62 -11.68 4.71
N LYS A 184 -5.83 -12.91 4.23
CA LYS A 184 -5.22 -13.45 3.02
C LYS A 184 -5.67 -12.70 1.78
N LEU A 185 -6.97 -12.43 1.65
CA LEU A 185 -7.54 -11.65 0.54
C LEU A 185 -6.92 -10.25 0.47
N TRP A 186 -7.01 -9.49 1.57
CA TRP A 186 -6.46 -8.13 1.61
C TRP A 186 -4.94 -8.10 1.48
N GLY A 187 -4.25 -9.06 2.11
CA GLY A 187 -2.81 -9.20 1.99
C GLY A 187 -2.36 -9.42 0.55
N LYS A 188 -3.01 -10.32 -0.20
CA LYS A 188 -2.72 -10.52 -1.62
C LYS A 188 -3.06 -9.29 -2.46
N LEU A 189 -4.23 -8.68 -2.21
CA LEU A 189 -4.67 -7.51 -2.95
C LEU A 189 -3.69 -6.34 -2.80
N GLN A 190 -3.29 -6.00 -1.58
CA GLN A 190 -2.40 -4.86 -1.33
C GLN A 190 -0.97 -5.12 -1.80
N ILE A 191 -0.49 -6.37 -1.69
CA ILE A 191 0.82 -6.76 -2.23
C ILE A 191 0.83 -6.69 -3.76
N GLN A 192 -0.25 -7.11 -4.41
CA GLN A 192 -0.39 -6.97 -5.87
C GLN A 192 -0.44 -5.49 -6.26
N GLY A 193 -1.24 -4.68 -5.55
CA GLY A 193 -1.34 -3.23 -5.79
C GLY A 193 -0.01 -2.51 -5.69
N LEU A 194 0.77 -2.78 -4.63
CA LEU A 194 2.13 -2.26 -4.47
C LEU A 194 3.07 -2.74 -5.59
N GLY A 195 2.97 -4.02 -5.99
CA GLY A 195 3.73 -4.56 -7.12
C GLY A 195 3.38 -3.86 -8.44
N THR A 196 2.11 -3.58 -8.68
CA THR A 196 1.63 -2.83 -9.84
C THR A 196 2.09 -1.37 -9.80
N ALA A 197 2.04 -0.71 -8.63
CA ALA A 197 2.57 0.64 -8.46
C ALA A 197 4.05 0.70 -8.85
N LEU A 198 4.87 -0.21 -8.34
CA LEU A 198 6.28 -0.29 -8.69
C LEU A 198 6.49 -0.64 -10.17
N LYS A 199 5.68 -1.52 -10.76
CA LYS A 199 5.72 -1.83 -12.21
C LYS A 199 5.55 -0.56 -13.04
N ILE A 200 4.62 0.33 -12.67
CA ILE A 200 4.38 1.62 -13.33
C ILE A 200 5.57 2.58 -13.11
N LEU A 201 6.05 2.69 -11.87
CA LEU A 201 7.14 3.62 -11.52
C LEU A 201 8.45 3.24 -12.23
N PHE A 202 8.74 1.95 -12.36
CA PHE A 202 9.91 1.43 -13.08
C PHE A 202 9.82 1.53 -14.60
N ASP A 203 8.69 1.92 -15.17
CA ASP A 203 8.56 2.08 -16.61
C ASP A 203 9.04 3.48 -17.03
N HIS A 204 10.21 3.55 -17.67
CA HIS A 204 10.84 4.81 -18.08
C HIS A 204 10.44 5.26 -19.49
N ASP A 205 9.75 4.42 -20.25
CA ASP A 205 9.16 4.84 -21.52
C ASP A 205 7.94 5.72 -21.22
N THR A 206 8.22 7.01 -21.03
CA THR A 206 7.24 8.10 -20.96
C THR A 206 6.40 8.24 -22.24
N SER A 207 6.68 7.43 -23.24
CA SER A 207 5.96 7.30 -24.51
C SER A 207 4.74 6.39 -24.38
N TRP A 208 3.86 6.66 -23.40
CA TRP A 208 2.49 6.15 -23.44
C TRP A 208 1.87 6.58 -24.77
N PRO A 209 1.33 5.64 -25.54
CA PRO A 209 1.66 5.44 -26.95
C PRO A 209 1.59 6.73 -27.77
N LYS A 210 2.77 7.30 -28.07
CA LYS A 210 2.99 8.03 -29.32
C LYS A 210 3.57 7.03 -30.31
N ALA A 211 2.73 6.60 -31.24
CA ALA A 211 3.06 5.89 -32.47
C ALA A 211 3.80 4.55 -32.37
N ILE A 212 3.06 3.49 -32.71
CA ILE A 212 3.43 2.36 -33.59
C ILE A 212 4.93 2.30 -33.98
N SER A 213 5.80 1.91 -33.05
CA SER A 213 7.13 1.39 -33.38
C SER A 213 7.67 0.57 -32.22
N GLN A 214 7.42 -0.74 -32.31
CA GLN A 214 8.23 -1.83 -31.75
C GLN A 214 9.05 -1.54 -30.48
N LYS A 215 8.43 -1.62 -29.30
CA LYS A 215 9.02 -2.18 -28.05
C LYS A 215 7.91 -2.29 -26.99
N ARG A 216 7.55 -3.54 -26.64
CA ARG A 216 6.59 -3.98 -25.60
C ARG A 216 5.58 -2.92 -25.14
N VAL A 217 4.35 -3.01 -25.66
CA VAL A 217 3.20 -2.24 -25.16
C VAL A 217 3.10 -2.44 -23.65
N PHE A 218 3.30 -1.38 -22.88
CA PHE A 218 2.98 -1.40 -21.45
C PHE A 218 1.48 -1.67 -21.33
N ASN A 219 1.13 -2.74 -20.63
CA ASN A 219 -0.26 -3.16 -20.43
C ASN A 219 -0.45 -3.54 -18.96
N LEU A 220 -1.57 -3.10 -18.40
CA LEU A 220 -2.03 -3.51 -17.07
C LEU A 220 -3.18 -4.48 -17.24
N GLU A 221 -3.12 -5.60 -16.54
CA GLU A 221 -4.25 -6.50 -16.44
C GLU A 221 -5.34 -5.86 -15.56
N ARG A 222 -6.60 -6.26 -15.77
CA ARG A 222 -7.72 -5.82 -14.92
C ARG A 222 -7.44 -6.03 -13.43
N SER A 223 -6.84 -7.17 -13.09
CA SER A 223 -6.49 -7.52 -11.71
C SER A 223 -5.46 -6.53 -11.12
N GLU A 224 -4.48 -6.11 -11.91
CA GLU A 224 -3.48 -5.10 -11.53
C GLU A 224 -4.14 -3.75 -11.28
N ILE A 225 -5.03 -3.29 -12.17
CA ILE A 225 -5.75 -2.02 -12.02
C ILE A 225 -6.63 -2.03 -10.77
N VAL A 226 -7.44 -3.08 -10.60
CA VAL A 226 -8.32 -3.25 -9.43
C VAL A 226 -7.51 -3.27 -8.14
N SER A 227 -6.40 -4.01 -8.11
CA SER A 227 -5.54 -4.10 -6.93
C SER A 227 -4.87 -2.77 -6.58
N LEU A 228 -4.42 -1.99 -7.57
CA LEU A 228 -3.80 -0.69 -7.37
C LEU A 228 -4.78 0.33 -6.78
N ILE A 229 -5.97 0.46 -7.37
CA ILE A 229 -7.00 1.39 -6.90
C ILE A 229 -7.44 1.03 -5.48
N ASN A 230 -7.68 -0.26 -5.21
CA ASN A 230 -8.06 -0.72 -3.88
C ASN A 230 -6.94 -0.56 -2.85
N SER A 231 -5.67 -0.76 -3.23
CA SER A 231 -4.53 -0.54 -2.32
C SER A 231 -4.46 0.92 -1.88
N VAL A 232 -4.55 1.86 -2.83
CA VAL A 232 -4.59 3.31 -2.54
C VAL A 232 -5.80 3.67 -1.70
N GLY A 233 -6.98 3.13 -2.00
CA GLY A 233 -8.19 3.33 -1.20
C GLY A 233 -8.04 2.86 0.25
N ARG A 234 -7.37 1.71 0.47
CA ARG A 234 -7.11 1.21 1.82
C ARG A 234 -6.10 2.08 2.56
N LEU A 235 -5.05 2.55 1.91
CA LEU A 235 -4.09 3.49 2.50
C LEU A 235 -4.73 4.84 2.82
N SER A 236 -5.58 5.35 1.92
CA SER A 236 -6.37 6.57 2.12
C SER A 236 -7.28 6.42 3.34
N THR A 237 -7.97 5.29 3.48
CA THR A 237 -8.80 5.00 4.65
C THR A 237 -7.95 4.97 5.93
N SER A 238 -6.76 4.33 5.91
CA SER A 238 -5.85 4.37 7.08
C SER A 238 -5.48 5.78 7.49
N ILE A 239 -5.20 6.66 6.53
CA ILE A 239 -4.86 8.06 6.82
C ILE A 239 -6.05 8.82 7.40
N TYR A 240 -7.26 8.59 6.87
CA TYR A 240 -8.50 9.13 7.42
C TYR A 240 -8.72 8.68 8.88
N GLU A 241 -8.62 7.38 9.15
CA GLU A 241 -8.78 6.81 10.49
C GLU A 241 -7.73 7.33 11.49
N LEU A 242 -6.52 7.67 11.02
CA LEU A 242 -5.53 8.32 11.88
C LEU A 242 -5.99 9.69 12.38
N ASP A 243 -6.74 10.43 11.56
CA ASP A 243 -7.30 11.70 12.00
C ASP A 243 -8.44 11.49 13.00
N GLU A 244 -9.31 10.52 12.76
CA GLU A 244 -10.35 10.11 13.72
C GLU A 244 -9.74 9.71 15.08
N PHE A 245 -8.69 8.87 15.08
CA PHE A 245 -7.99 8.51 16.33
C PHE A 245 -7.34 9.71 17.02
N ARG A 246 -6.83 10.70 16.28
CA ARG A 246 -6.31 11.93 16.86
C ARG A 246 -7.43 12.75 17.51
N GLN A 247 -8.59 12.82 16.90
CA GLN A 247 -9.75 13.52 17.46
C GLN A 247 -10.27 12.83 18.72
N LEU A 248 -10.35 11.49 18.71
CA LEU A 248 -10.77 10.68 19.87
C LEU A 248 -9.77 10.68 21.03
N SER A 249 -8.51 11.04 20.78
CA SER A 249 -7.44 11.11 21.80
C SER A 249 -7.22 12.52 22.36
N ARG A 250 -7.98 13.53 21.90
CA ARG A 250 -8.00 14.89 22.44
C ARG A 250 -9.03 15.00 23.56
#